data_AF-A0A7X5L7L8-F1
#
_entry.id   AF-A0A7X5L7L8-F1
#
_cell.length_a   1.000
_cell.length_b   1.000
_cell.length_c   1.000
_cell.angle_alpha   90.00
_cell.angle_beta   90.00
_cell.angle_gamma   90.00
#
_symmetry.space_group_name_H-M   'P 1'
#
loop_
_entity.id
_entity.type
_entity.pdbx_description
1 polymer ?
#
loop_
_entity_poly.entity_id
_entity_poly.type
_entity_poly.pdbx_seq_one_letter_code
_entity_poly.pdbx_strand_id
1 'polypeptide(L)'
;MSISGVGQNYYQNSVATTKSTKSVNSTEEFTLEKTSGTQELSEAEEMELFKKEFYEELSKITMHTTVSNAAVNVTEAAFKRMKDDPEYKQQVLNWLKRDLGASYGSRNASVMLTVGSTLEECRGDAWPVSADSEFGIRSQDSFYKRSNERRDRQKELLEEYLEKRAQAKKQQQEMLNEKIAKAEQERSRLSRSWSSERQMAKASSTYEANVMTGTVAGGDSLLG
;
A
#
# COMPACT_ATOMS: atom_id res chain seq x y z
N MET A 1 0.71 30.23 0.56
CA MET A 1 1.55 29.04 0.29
C MET A 1 2.11 28.60 1.63
N SER A 2 1.63 27.49 2.17
CA SER A 2 1.99 27.00 3.50
C SER A 2 2.49 25.57 3.33
N ILE A 3 3.79 25.36 3.50
CA ILE A 3 4.42 24.04 3.43
C ILE A 3 4.25 23.41 4.81
N SER A 4 3.26 22.53 4.95
CA SER A 4 3.12 21.67 6.13
C SER A 4 4.15 20.54 6.04
N GLY A 5 5.20 20.64 6.86
CA GLY A 5 6.17 19.57 7.04
C GLY A 5 5.49 18.35 7.67
N VAL A 6 5.46 17.25 6.94
CA VAL A 6 4.96 15.96 7.41
C VAL A 6 6.08 15.30 8.20
N GLY A 7 6.12 15.54 9.52
CA GLY A 7 6.90 14.75 10.46
C GLY A 7 6.27 13.37 10.60
N GLN A 8 6.99 12.34 10.17
CA GLN A 8 6.54 10.95 10.31
C GLN A 8 6.73 10.49 11.76
N ASN A 9 5.62 10.36 12.48
CA ASN A 9 5.54 9.72 13.80
C ASN A 9 5.66 8.20 13.64
N TYR A 10 6.80 7.63 14.01
CA TYR A 10 6.96 6.17 14.20
C TYR A 10 7.30 5.89 15.67
N TYR A 11 6.28 5.96 16.52
CA TYR A 11 6.29 5.32 17.84
C TYR A 11 4.92 4.67 18.03
N GLN A 12 4.85 3.35 17.79
CA GLN A 12 3.69 2.54 18.11
C GLN A 12 4.12 1.58 19.22
N ASN A 13 3.85 1.97 20.48
CA ASN A 13 4.12 1.14 21.65
C ASN A 13 2.99 0.12 21.81
N SER A 14 3.32 -1.16 21.74
CA SER A 14 2.40 -2.26 22.01
C SER A 14 2.27 -2.47 23.52
N VAL A 15 1.23 -1.90 24.12
CA VAL A 15 0.79 -2.29 25.47
C VAL A 15 -0.62 -2.88 25.36
N ALA A 16 -0.71 -4.17 25.66
CA ALA A 16 -1.94 -4.93 25.71
C ALA A 16 -2.85 -4.39 26.83
N THR A 17 -3.82 -3.55 26.47
CA THR A 17 -4.85 -3.05 27.39
C THR A 17 -5.99 -4.06 27.48
N THR A 18 -5.97 -4.88 28.54
CA THR A 18 -7.15 -5.61 28.99
C THR A 18 -8.21 -4.60 29.46
N LYS A 19 -9.42 -4.80 28.92
CA LYS A 19 -10.60 -3.95 29.05
C LYS A 19 -11.02 -3.74 30.51
N SER A 20 -11.22 -2.49 30.92
CA SER A 20 -12.16 -2.12 31.98
C SER A 20 -12.91 -0.86 31.60
N THR A 21 -14.23 -0.96 31.65
CA THR A 21 -15.24 0.01 31.21
C THR A 21 -15.74 0.86 32.38
N LYS A 22 -15.57 2.19 32.32
CA LYS A 22 -16.45 3.25 32.90
C LYS A 22 -15.76 4.61 32.67
N SER A 23 -16.22 5.45 31.75
CA SER A 23 -17.32 6.43 31.84
C SER A 23 -16.97 7.78 32.49
N VAL A 24 -17.20 8.84 31.69
CA VAL A 24 -17.70 10.18 32.03
C VAL A 24 -16.69 11.34 32.17
N ASN A 25 -16.94 12.32 31.31
CA ASN A 25 -16.47 13.70 31.24
C ASN A 25 -16.33 14.44 32.58
N SER A 26 -15.29 15.27 32.72
CA SER A 26 -15.44 16.67 33.15
C SER A 26 -14.15 17.47 33.01
N THR A 27 -14.33 18.69 32.53
CA THR A 27 -13.42 19.82 32.41
C THR A 27 -12.84 20.25 33.76
N GLU A 28 -11.53 20.17 33.96
CA GLU A 28 -10.77 20.89 35.00
C GLU A 28 -9.39 21.21 34.39
N GLU A 29 -9.21 22.43 33.90
CA GLU A 29 -8.55 23.52 34.61
C GLU A 29 -7.03 23.48 34.40
N PHE A 30 -6.57 24.32 33.47
CA PHE A 30 -5.19 24.53 33.10
C PHE A 30 -4.50 25.35 34.21
N THR A 31 -4.13 24.71 35.31
CA THR A 31 -3.30 25.34 36.35
C THR A 31 -1.83 25.22 35.99
N LEU A 32 -1.32 26.31 35.44
CA LEU A 32 0.10 26.65 35.41
C LEU A 32 0.53 26.94 36.86
N GLU A 33 0.70 25.89 37.66
CA GLU A 33 1.44 26.00 38.91
C GLU A 33 2.92 25.71 38.65
N LYS A 34 3.67 26.80 38.54
CA LYS A 34 5.10 26.83 38.79
C LYS A 34 5.36 26.26 40.19
N THR A 35 5.57 24.96 40.27
CA THR A 35 6.19 24.33 41.43
C THR A 35 7.65 24.06 41.10
N SER A 36 8.51 24.77 41.82
CA SER A 36 9.93 24.52 41.95
C SER A 36 10.16 23.18 42.67
N GLY A 37 9.88 22.08 41.98
CA GLY A 37 10.24 20.74 42.40
C GLY A 37 11.19 20.17 41.37
N THR A 38 12.31 19.64 41.82
CA THR A 38 13.18 18.76 41.05
C THR A 38 12.32 17.59 40.55
N GLN A 39 11.67 17.77 39.40
CA GLN A 39 10.89 16.72 38.78
C GLN A 39 11.91 15.81 38.12
N GLU A 40 12.44 14.89 38.92
CA GLU A 40 13.19 13.73 38.45
C GLU A 40 12.34 13.13 37.33
N LEU A 41 12.79 13.31 36.10
CA LEU A 41 12.21 12.64 34.95
C LEU A 41 12.17 11.16 35.32
N SER A 42 11.02 10.53 35.18
CA SER A 42 10.96 9.10 35.48
C SER A 42 11.99 8.38 34.61
N GLU A 43 12.61 7.31 35.13
CA GLU A 43 13.68 6.58 34.42
C GLU A 43 13.28 6.22 32.96
N ALA A 44 11.97 6.00 32.73
CA ALA A 44 11.37 5.78 31.42
C ALA A 44 11.39 7.01 30.51
N GLU A 45 11.03 8.20 31.00
CA GLU A 45 11.03 9.45 30.23
C GLU A 45 12.45 9.88 29.84
N GLU A 46 13.42 9.72 30.74
CA GLU A 46 14.83 9.95 30.41
C GLU A 46 15.33 8.97 29.34
N MET A 47 14.87 7.72 29.40
CA MET A 47 15.24 6.71 28.41
C MET A 47 14.61 6.99 27.04
N GLU A 48 13.39 7.50 27.01
CA GLU A 48 12.75 7.97 25.77
C GLU A 48 13.46 9.20 25.18
N LEU A 49 13.88 10.14 26.02
CA LEU A 49 14.65 11.30 25.58
C LEU A 49 16.00 10.85 24.98
N PHE A 50 16.70 9.94 25.67
CA PHE A 50 17.94 9.36 25.16
C PHE A 50 17.76 8.65 23.82
N LYS A 51 16.67 7.87 23.66
CA LYS A 51 16.34 7.23 22.38
C LYS A 51 16.15 8.27 21.28
N LYS A 52 15.43 9.37 21.55
CA LYS A 52 15.25 10.46 20.57
C LYS A 52 16.58 11.12 20.20
N GLU A 53 17.43 11.44 21.16
CA GLU A 53 18.76 12.00 20.92
C GLU A 53 19.63 11.04 20.09
N PHE A 54 19.65 9.76 20.45
CA PHE A 54 20.38 8.75 19.70
C PHE A 54 19.85 8.61 18.27
N TYR A 55 18.53 8.66 18.07
CA TYR A 55 17.92 8.66 16.74
C TYR A 55 18.39 9.86 15.91
N GLU A 56 18.44 11.06 16.49
CA GLU A 56 18.94 12.24 15.79
C GLU A 56 20.43 12.11 15.41
N GLU A 57 21.26 11.58 16.32
CA GLU A 57 22.67 11.30 16.03
C GLU A 57 22.83 10.27 14.90
N LEU A 58 22.02 9.21 14.87
CA LEU A 58 21.97 8.25 13.78
C LEU A 58 21.54 8.89 12.46
N SER A 59 20.53 9.76 12.50
CA SER A 59 20.01 10.42 11.29
C SER A 59 21.05 11.30 10.60
N LYS A 60 21.98 11.86 11.37
CA LYS A 60 23.10 12.69 10.88
C LYS A 60 24.22 11.87 10.24
N ILE A 61 24.24 10.54 10.41
CA ILE A 61 25.23 9.68 9.78
C ILE A 61 25.02 9.70 8.27
N THR A 62 26.10 10.04 7.56
CA THR A 62 26.13 9.97 6.10
C THR A 62 26.35 8.52 5.67
N MET A 63 25.47 8.01 4.83
CA MET A 63 25.55 6.65 4.30
C MET A 63 26.31 6.65 2.98
N HIS A 64 27.02 5.57 2.71
CA HIS A 64 27.67 5.36 1.42
C HIS A 64 26.63 5.21 0.31
N THR A 65 26.99 5.60 -0.92
CA THR A 65 26.07 5.59 -2.08
C THR A 65 25.57 4.20 -2.46
N THR A 66 26.31 3.15 -2.09
CA THR A 66 25.92 1.75 -2.30
C THR A 66 24.83 1.29 -1.31
N VAL A 67 24.68 1.97 -0.17
CA VAL A 67 23.67 1.63 0.83
C VAL A 67 22.33 2.22 0.39
N SER A 68 21.42 1.33 0.06
CA SER A 68 20.15 1.66 -0.57
C SER A 68 19.01 1.81 0.41
N ASN A 69 19.00 0.96 1.43
CA ASN A 69 18.12 1.04 2.57
C ASN A 69 18.97 0.70 3.80
N ALA A 70 18.69 1.33 4.93
CA ALA A 70 19.38 1.08 6.17
C ALA A 70 18.37 0.90 7.30
N ALA A 71 18.62 -0.07 8.17
CA ALA A 71 17.87 -0.24 9.40
C ALA A 71 18.82 -0.53 10.56
N VAL A 72 18.48 -0.04 11.75
CA VAL A 72 19.22 -0.33 12.98
C VAL A 72 18.26 -0.88 14.02
N ASN A 73 18.54 -2.10 14.48
CA ASN A 73 17.89 -2.74 15.61
C ASN A 73 18.74 -2.46 16.84
N VAL A 74 18.13 -1.96 17.91
CA VAL A 74 18.83 -1.72 19.17
C VAL A 74 18.05 -2.40 20.28
N THR A 75 18.71 -3.29 21.00
CA THR A 75 18.10 -3.98 22.14
C THR A 75 17.93 -3.04 23.32
N GLU A 76 16.95 -3.30 24.19
CA GLU A 76 16.73 -2.46 25.38
C GLU A 76 17.95 -2.48 26.33
N ALA A 77 18.62 -3.63 26.45
CA ALA A 77 19.86 -3.76 27.20
C ALA A 77 20.98 -2.88 26.64
N ALA A 78 21.07 -2.74 25.31
CA ALA A 78 22.02 -1.84 24.68
C ALA A 78 21.71 -0.38 25.01
N PHE A 79 20.45 0.03 25.00
CA PHE A 79 20.06 1.40 25.38
C PHE A 79 20.44 1.74 26.81
N LYS A 80 20.19 0.83 27.75
CA LYS A 80 20.59 1.02 29.16
C LYS A 80 22.10 1.19 29.27
N ARG A 81 22.87 0.30 28.64
CA ARG A 81 24.34 0.41 28.66
C ARG A 81 24.85 1.68 28.01
N MET A 82 24.29 2.11 26.88
CA MET A 82 24.70 3.35 26.23
C MET A 82 24.34 4.60 27.04
N LYS A 83 23.31 4.53 27.89
CA LYS A 83 22.98 5.59 28.86
C LYS A 83 23.96 5.59 30.03
N ASP A 84 24.29 4.42 30.57
CA ASP A 84 25.19 4.26 31.71
C ASP A 84 26.67 4.52 31.35
N ASP A 85 27.06 4.16 30.13
CA ASP A 85 28.43 4.25 29.60
C ASP A 85 28.46 5.06 28.28
N PRO A 86 28.77 6.37 28.35
CA PRO A 86 28.94 7.20 27.17
C PRO A 86 30.09 6.76 26.24
N GLU A 87 31.11 6.06 26.76
CA GLU A 87 32.20 5.54 25.95
C GLU A 87 31.68 4.41 25.04
N TYR A 88 30.85 3.52 25.59
CA TYR A 88 30.16 2.49 24.81
C TYR A 88 29.25 3.09 23.73
N LYS A 89 28.46 4.13 24.07
CA LYS A 89 27.64 4.87 23.08
C LYS A 89 28.50 5.35 21.91
N GLN A 90 29.65 5.96 22.21
CA GLN A 90 30.55 6.48 21.17
C GLN A 90 31.16 5.36 20.32
N GLN A 91 31.51 4.21 20.92
CA GLN A 91 31.99 3.03 20.20
C GLN A 91 30.93 2.50 19.23
N VAL A 92 29.68 2.37 19.69
CA VAL A 92 28.54 1.95 18.85
C VAL A 92 28.33 2.92 17.69
N LEU A 93 28.31 4.23 17.95
CA LEU A 93 28.15 5.23 16.89
C LEU A 93 29.31 5.19 15.88
N ASN A 94 30.54 4.99 16.33
CA ASN A 94 31.69 4.89 15.45
C ASN A 94 31.62 3.61 14.60
N TRP A 95 31.18 2.50 15.18
CA TRP A 95 30.91 1.26 14.45
C TRP A 95 29.83 1.46 13.39
N LEU A 96 28.67 2.03 13.76
CA LEU A 96 27.57 2.33 12.83
C LEU A 96 28.02 3.27 11.71
N LYS A 97 28.79 4.32 12.01
CA LYS A 97 29.36 5.24 11.00
C LYS A 97 30.29 4.52 10.04
N ARG A 98 31.15 3.63 10.56
CA ARG A 98 32.07 2.84 9.74
C ARG A 98 31.30 1.89 8.83
N ASP A 99 30.32 1.18 9.36
CA ASP A 99 29.58 0.16 8.61
C ASP A 99 28.63 0.77 7.59
N LEU A 100 27.91 1.85 7.94
CA LEU A 100 27.05 2.58 7.00
C LEU A 100 27.83 3.42 5.99
N GLY A 101 29.03 3.86 6.36
CA GLY A 101 29.94 4.62 5.49
C GLY A 101 30.82 3.72 4.60
N ALA A 102 30.84 2.41 4.85
CA ALA A 102 31.59 1.46 4.04
C ALA A 102 30.90 1.18 2.69
N SER A 103 31.71 0.87 1.69
CA SER A 103 31.22 0.37 0.41
C SER A 103 30.88 -1.11 0.52
N TYR A 104 29.66 -1.49 0.14
CA TYR A 104 29.20 -2.89 0.12
C TYR A 104 29.48 -3.57 -1.23
N GLY A 105 30.54 -3.14 -1.92
CA GLY A 105 30.96 -3.64 -3.21
C GLY A 105 30.28 -2.92 -4.39
N SER A 106 30.32 -3.54 -5.57
CA SER A 106 29.84 -2.93 -6.82
C SER A 106 28.32 -2.83 -6.92
N ARG A 107 27.57 -3.55 -6.09
CA ARG A 107 26.11 -3.56 -6.14
C ARG A 107 25.55 -2.82 -4.94
N ASN A 108 24.41 -2.19 -5.19
CA ASN A 108 23.61 -1.61 -4.14
C ASN A 108 23.13 -2.70 -3.17
N ALA A 109 23.15 -2.37 -1.88
CA ALA A 109 22.77 -3.29 -0.79
C ALA A 109 21.82 -2.62 0.21
N SER A 110 20.96 -3.43 0.81
CA SER A 110 20.11 -3.07 1.94
C SER A 110 20.74 -3.63 3.22
N VAL A 111 20.98 -2.77 4.20
CA VAL A 111 21.82 -3.08 5.36
C VAL A 111 21.00 -3.00 6.65
N MET A 112 21.14 -4.01 7.49
CA MET A 112 20.55 -4.07 8.82
C MET A 112 21.62 -4.28 9.87
N LEU A 113 21.67 -3.38 10.83
CA LEU A 113 22.64 -3.38 11.92
C LEU A 113 21.92 -3.70 13.21
N THR A 114 22.31 -4.76 13.90
CA THR A 114 21.78 -5.12 15.21
C THR A 114 22.81 -4.76 16.27
N VAL A 115 22.41 -3.91 17.21
CA VAL A 115 23.24 -3.44 18.33
C VAL A 115 22.82 -4.19 19.59
N GLY A 116 23.76 -4.98 20.11
CA GLY A 116 23.61 -5.72 21.35
C GLY A 116 24.10 -4.95 22.57
N SER A 117 24.09 -5.63 23.71
CA SER A 117 24.60 -5.10 24.98
C SER A 117 26.12 -5.01 24.98
N THR A 118 26.81 -5.80 24.17
CA THR A 118 28.26 -5.76 23.98
C THR A 118 28.59 -5.54 22.50
N LEU A 119 29.83 -5.09 22.22
CA LEU A 119 30.30 -4.91 20.85
C LEU A 119 30.38 -6.25 20.08
N GLU A 120 30.54 -7.38 20.78
CA GLU A 120 30.55 -8.72 20.18
C GLU A 120 29.17 -9.18 19.72
N GLU A 121 28.12 -8.71 20.39
CA GLU A 121 26.73 -8.94 19.99
C GLU A 121 26.29 -8.02 18.84
N CYS A 122 27.13 -7.05 18.44
CA CYS A 122 26.85 -6.20 17.30
C CYS A 122 27.05 -6.97 15.99
N ARG A 123 26.02 -6.96 15.13
CA ARG A 123 26.01 -7.68 13.87
C ARG A 123 25.53 -6.79 12.73
N GLY A 124 26.21 -6.87 11.59
CA GLY A 124 25.77 -6.30 10.33
C GLY A 124 25.33 -7.39 9.36
N ASP A 125 24.10 -7.32 8.87
CA ASP A 125 23.58 -8.16 7.80
C ASP A 125 23.28 -7.28 6.58
N ALA A 126 23.70 -7.72 5.40
CA ALA A 126 23.48 -7.01 4.15
C ALA A 126 22.87 -7.94 3.10
N TRP A 127 21.88 -7.41 2.38
CA TRP A 127 21.22 -8.11 1.28
C TRP A 127 21.41 -7.34 -0.03
N PRO A 128 21.48 -8.04 -1.18
CA PRO A 128 21.40 -7.37 -2.46
C PRO A 128 20.01 -6.72 -2.63
N VAL A 129 19.93 -5.62 -3.37
CA VAL A 129 18.65 -4.92 -3.63
C VAL A 129 17.58 -5.81 -4.27
N SER A 130 17.98 -6.87 -4.98
CA SER A 130 17.05 -7.86 -5.51
C SER A 130 16.27 -8.64 -4.43
N ALA A 131 16.77 -8.67 -3.19
CA ALA A 131 16.16 -9.33 -2.04
C ALA A 131 15.62 -8.30 -1.01
N ASP A 132 15.26 -7.09 -1.46
CA ASP A 132 14.72 -6.02 -0.60
C ASP A 132 13.45 -6.42 0.17
N SER A 133 12.70 -7.42 -0.31
CA SER A 133 11.56 -7.98 0.42
C SER A 133 11.97 -8.61 1.74
N GLU A 134 13.10 -9.33 1.79
CA GLU A 134 13.60 -9.92 3.05
C GLU A 134 14.02 -8.84 4.03
N PHE A 135 14.70 -7.81 3.52
CA PHE A 135 15.05 -6.64 4.32
C PHE A 135 13.80 -5.99 4.90
N GLY A 136 12.77 -5.75 4.08
CA GLY A 136 11.52 -5.14 4.52
C GLY A 136 10.81 -5.90 5.64
N ILE A 137 10.82 -7.24 5.60
CA ILE A 137 10.23 -8.11 6.63
C ILE A 137 11.07 -8.07 7.91
N ARG A 138 12.41 -8.23 7.80
CA ARG A 138 13.28 -8.26 8.97
C ARG A 138 13.43 -6.89 9.64
N SER A 139 13.26 -5.81 8.88
CA SER A 139 13.46 -4.43 9.35
C SER A 139 12.19 -3.78 9.90
N GLN A 140 11.12 -4.55 10.08
CA GLN A 140 9.81 -4.01 10.41
C GLN A 140 9.78 -3.41 11.82
N ASP A 141 10.41 -4.11 12.77
CA ASP A 141 10.49 -3.71 14.18
C ASP A 141 11.81 -2.98 14.52
N SER A 142 12.49 -2.45 13.50
CA SER A 142 13.75 -1.73 13.68
C SER A 142 13.56 -0.39 14.37
N PHE A 143 14.48 -0.05 15.27
CA PHE A 143 14.49 1.24 15.97
C PHE A 143 14.68 2.43 15.02
N TYR A 144 15.58 2.27 14.04
CA TYR A 144 15.83 3.28 13.02
C TYR A 144 15.64 2.64 11.65
N LYS A 145 14.99 3.36 10.72
CA LYS A 145 14.83 2.92 9.34
C LYS A 145 14.97 4.12 8.41
N ARG A 146 15.78 3.96 7.37
CA ARG A 146 15.95 4.92 6.29
C ARG A 146 15.83 4.20 4.96
N SER A 147 14.78 4.53 4.21
CA SER A 147 14.66 4.15 2.80
C SER A 147 15.19 5.28 1.92
N ASN A 148 15.61 4.95 0.71
CA ASN A 148 15.94 5.96 -0.28
C ASN A 148 14.64 6.54 -0.85
N GLU A 149 14.22 7.71 -0.37
CA GLU A 149 13.00 8.41 -0.81
C GLU A 149 12.86 8.53 -2.33
N ARG A 150 13.99 8.65 -3.06
CA ARG A 150 13.96 8.74 -4.53
C ARG A 150 13.40 7.47 -5.15
N ARG A 151 13.66 6.32 -4.54
CA ARG A 151 13.21 5.01 -5.01
C ARG A 151 11.73 4.78 -4.64
N ASP A 152 11.32 5.21 -3.46
CA ASP A 152 9.91 5.18 -3.04
C ASP A 152 9.05 6.03 -3.98
N ARG A 153 9.49 7.26 -4.30
CA ARG A 153 8.85 8.12 -5.31
C ARG A 153 8.81 7.49 -6.71
N GLN A 154 9.89 6.82 -7.13
CA GLN A 154 9.92 6.11 -8.42
C GLN A 154 8.94 4.92 -8.47
N LYS A 155 8.80 4.20 -7.35
CA LYS A 155 7.88 3.07 -7.23
C LYS A 155 6.43 3.55 -7.29
N GLU A 156 6.10 4.60 -6.55
CA GLU A 156 4.77 5.22 -6.56
C GLU A 156 4.36 5.69 -7.96
N LEU A 157 5.27 6.38 -8.68
CA LEU A 157 5.03 6.80 -10.06
C LEU A 157 4.81 5.61 -11.02
N LEU A 158 5.52 4.50 -10.83
CA LEU A 158 5.36 3.29 -11.65
C LEU A 158 4.01 2.62 -11.37
N GLU A 159 3.61 2.55 -10.11
CA GLU A 159 2.34 1.97 -9.68
C GLU A 159 1.16 2.79 -10.22
N GLU A 160 1.22 4.12 -10.11
CA GLU A 160 0.22 5.04 -10.68
C GLU A 160 0.11 4.88 -12.21
N TYR A 161 1.24 4.74 -12.92
CA TYR A 161 1.25 4.51 -14.36
C TYR A 161 0.57 3.18 -14.73
N LEU A 162 0.88 2.10 -14.00
CA LEU A 162 0.27 0.79 -14.23
C LEU A 162 -1.23 0.80 -13.95
N GLU A 163 -1.66 1.50 -12.90
CA GLU A 163 -3.07 1.65 -12.57
C GLU A 163 -3.83 2.40 -13.67
N LYS A 164 -3.29 3.54 -14.13
CA LYS A 164 -3.86 4.30 -15.26
C LYS A 164 -3.98 3.44 -16.53
N ARG A 165 -2.98 2.61 -16.82
CA ARG A 165 -3.00 1.67 -17.95
C ARG A 165 -4.09 0.61 -17.78
N ALA A 166 -4.26 0.07 -16.58
CA ALA A 166 -5.31 -0.91 -16.29
C ALA A 166 -6.71 -0.31 -16.40
N GLN A 167 -6.91 0.91 -15.87
CA GLN A 167 -8.16 1.66 -15.99
C GLN A 167 -8.51 1.95 -17.46
N ALA A 168 -7.55 2.42 -18.26
CA ALA A 168 -7.76 2.65 -19.69
C ALA A 168 -8.15 1.37 -20.44
N LYS A 169 -7.51 0.24 -20.12
CA LYS A 169 -7.85 -1.07 -20.71
C LYS A 169 -9.26 -1.50 -20.32
N LYS A 170 -9.66 -1.30 -19.06
CA LYS A 170 -11.02 -1.60 -18.58
C LYS A 170 -12.06 -0.76 -19.31
N GLN A 171 -11.84 0.54 -19.44
CA GLN A 171 -12.73 1.44 -20.19
C GLN A 171 -12.84 1.05 -21.67
N GLN A 172 -11.73 0.68 -22.32
CA GLN A 172 -11.74 0.21 -23.69
C GLN A 172 -12.57 -1.08 -23.82
N GLN A 173 -12.45 -1.99 -22.86
CA GLN A 173 -13.19 -3.26 -22.87
C GLN A 173 -14.69 -3.06 -22.60
N GLU A 174 -15.06 -2.16 -21.70
CA GLU A 174 -16.45 -1.76 -21.47
C GLU A 174 -17.09 -1.14 -22.73
N MET A 175 -16.38 -0.22 -23.40
CA MET A 175 -16.86 0.36 -24.66
C MET A 175 -17.04 -0.68 -25.77
N LEU A 176 -16.15 -1.68 -25.85
CA LEU A 176 -16.30 -2.79 -26.80
C LEU A 176 -17.51 -3.65 -26.44
N ASN A 177 -17.70 -3.98 -25.17
CA ASN A 177 -18.85 -4.77 -24.71
C ASN A 177 -20.18 -4.05 -24.97
N GLU A 178 -20.27 -2.73 -24.75
CA GLU A 178 -21.46 -1.96 -25.08
C GLU A 178 -21.78 -1.96 -26.57
N LYS A 179 -20.76 -1.85 -27.43
CA LYS A 179 -20.94 -1.92 -28.89
C LYS A 179 -21.44 -3.30 -29.30
N ILE A 180 -20.91 -4.36 -28.72
CA ILE A 180 -21.36 -5.74 -28.96
C ILE A 180 -22.81 -5.90 -28.50
N ALA A 181 -23.16 -5.45 -27.30
CA ALA A 181 -24.52 -5.53 -26.76
C ALA A 181 -25.54 -4.79 -27.63
N LYS A 182 -25.22 -3.57 -28.11
CA LYS A 182 -26.08 -2.80 -29.02
C LYS A 182 -26.23 -3.50 -30.37
N ALA A 183 -25.14 -4.04 -30.94
CA ALA A 183 -25.19 -4.77 -32.19
C ALA A 183 -26.03 -6.05 -32.08
N GLU A 184 -25.92 -6.76 -30.96
CA GLU A 184 -26.71 -7.97 -30.69
C GLU A 184 -28.19 -7.66 -30.48
N GLN A 185 -28.51 -6.55 -29.81
CA GLN A 185 -29.88 -6.05 -29.65
C GLN A 185 -30.51 -5.73 -31.01
N GLU A 186 -29.82 -4.99 -31.88
CA GLU A 186 -30.32 -4.68 -33.23
C GLU A 186 -30.45 -5.95 -34.08
N ARG A 187 -29.49 -6.87 -34.02
CA ARG A 187 -29.57 -8.17 -34.71
C ARG A 187 -30.80 -8.98 -34.26
N SER A 188 -31.10 -8.98 -32.97
CA SER A 188 -32.28 -9.63 -32.40
C SER A 188 -33.58 -8.98 -32.89
N ARG A 189 -33.63 -7.63 -32.92
CA ARG A 189 -34.78 -6.87 -33.43
C ARG A 189 -35.05 -7.17 -34.91
N LEU A 190 -34.01 -7.14 -35.74
CA LEU A 190 -34.10 -7.48 -37.17
C LEU A 190 -34.54 -8.93 -37.38
N SER A 191 -33.98 -9.87 -36.61
CA SER A 191 -34.37 -11.27 -36.70
C SER A 191 -35.85 -11.50 -36.38
N ARG A 192 -36.39 -10.81 -35.36
CA ARG A 192 -37.83 -10.88 -35.01
C ARG A 192 -38.73 -10.26 -36.08
N SER A 193 -38.33 -9.12 -36.64
CA SER A 193 -39.02 -8.48 -37.76
C SER A 193 -39.13 -9.44 -38.94
N TRP A 194 -38.01 -10.02 -39.33
CA TRP A 194 -37.94 -10.92 -40.49
C TRP A 194 -38.71 -12.22 -40.28
N SER A 195 -38.68 -12.80 -39.07
CA SER A 195 -39.48 -13.99 -38.76
C SER A 195 -40.99 -13.69 -38.78
N SER A 196 -41.40 -12.52 -38.27
CA SER A 196 -42.79 -12.07 -38.32
C SER A 196 -43.27 -11.88 -39.76
N GLU A 197 -42.47 -11.23 -40.60
CA GLU A 197 -42.79 -11.01 -42.01
C GLU A 197 -42.96 -12.33 -42.78
N ARG A 198 -42.08 -13.32 -42.55
CA ARG A 198 -42.22 -14.67 -43.11
C ARG A 198 -43.49 -15.37 -42.63
N GLN A 199 -43.86 -15.23 -41.36
CA GLN A 199 -45.08 -15.82 -40.82
C GLN A 199 -46.32 -15.19 -41.47
N MET A 200 -46.35 -13.86 -41.59
CA MET A 200 -47.43 -13.12 -42.25
C MET A 200 -47.55 -13.49 -43.73
N ALA A 201 -46.44 -13.58 -44.46
CA ALA A 201 -46.43 -14.00 -45.85
C ALA A 201 -46.95 -15.44 -46.03
N LYS A 202 -46.58 -16.36 -45.13
CA LYS A 202 -47.11 -17.74 -45.13
C LYS A 202 -48.60 -17.79 -44.82
N ALA A 203 -49.08 -16.98 -43.87
CA ALA A 203 -50.50 -16.90 -43.55
C ALA A 203 -51.31 -16.34 -44.74
N SER A 204 -50.81 -15.28 -45.38
CA SER A 204 -51.44 -14.69 -46.58
C SER A 204 -51.51 -15.69 -47.73
N SER A 205 -50.42 -16.41 -48.02
CA SER A 205 -50.42 -17.40 -49.10
C SER A 205 -51.37 -18.57 -48.83
N THR A 206 -51.48 -19.02 -47.57
CA THR A 206 -52.47 -20.06 -47.21
C THR A 206 -53.90 -19.55 -47.34
N TYR A 207 -54.16 -18.29 -46.99
CA TYR A 207 -55.48 -17.69 -47.14
C TYR A 207 -55.86 -17.54 -48.62
N GLU A 208 -54.97 -17.00 -49.44
CA GLU A 208 -55.17 -16.89 -50.90
C GLU A 208 -55.40 -18.26 -51.55
N ALA A 209 -54.61 -19.27 -51.20
CA ALA A 209 -54.81 -20.63 -51.70
C ALA A 209 -56.18 -21.21 -51.31
N ASN A 210 -56.60 -21.04 -50.06
CA ASN A 210 -57.91 -21.51 -49.59
C ASN A 210 -59.07 -20.81 -50.32
N VAL A 211 -58.98 -19.48 -50.53
CA VAL A 211 -59.98 -18.71 -51.29
C VAL A 211 -60.07 -19.23 -52.73
N MET A 212 -58.94 -19.46 -53.39
CA MET A 212 -58.90 -19.96 -54.77
C MET A 212 -59.44 -21.40 -54.90
N THR A 213 -59.19 -22.28 -53.92
CA THR A 213 -59.77 -23.63 -53.93
C THR A 213 -61.26 -23.64 -53.60
N GLY A 214 -61.73 -22.73 -52.74
CA GLY A 214 -63.14 -22.60 -52.39
C GLY A 214 -63.99 -22.02 -53.52
N THR A 215 -63.44 -21.10 -54.32
CA THR A 215 -64.13 -20.58 -55.52
C THR A 215 -64.16 -21.59 -56.66
N VAL A 216 -63.15 -22.45 -56.81
CA VAL A 216 -63.16 -23.56 -57.79
C VAL A 216 -64.19 -24.63 -57.41
N ALA A 217 -64.35 -24.96 -56.13
CA ALA A 217 -65.35 -25.94 -55.68
C ALA A 217 -66.79 -25.42 -55.70
N GLY A 218 -67.01 -24.11 -55.78
CA GLY A 218 -68.33 -23.49 -55.91
C GLY A 218 -68.79 -23.21 -57.35
N GLY A 219 -67.94 -23.45 -58.35
CA GLY A 219 -68.20 -23.13 -59.75
C GLY A 219 -69.00 -24.19 -60.53
N ASP A 220 -69.09 -25.42 -60.03
CA ASP A 220 -69.64 -26.57 -60.79
C ASP A 220 -71.15 -26.81 -60.61
N SER A 221 -71.91 -25.83 -60.09
CA SER A 221 -73.35 -25.99 -59.85
C SER A 221 -74.26 -24.98 -60.59
N LEU A 222 -73.77 -24.31 -61.63
CA LEU A 222 -74.59 -23.42 -62.48
C LEU A 222 -74.18 -23.47 -63.96
N LEU A 223 -74.28 -24.64 -64.58
CA LEU A 223 -74.49 -24.77 -66.03
C LEU A 223 -75.55 -25.85 -66.27
N GLY A 224 -76.81 -25.40 -66.27
CA GLY A 224 -77.91 -26.04 -66.99
C GLY A 224 -78.14 -25.30 -68.30
#